data_AF-A0A958IWS4-F1
#
_entry.id   AF-A0A958IWS4-F1
#
_cell.length_a   1.000
_cell.length_b   1.000
_cell.length_c   1.000
_cell.angle_alpha   90.00
_cell.angle_beta   90.00
_cell.angle_gamma   90.00
#
_symmetry.space_group_name_H-M   'P 1'
#
loop_
_entity.id
_entity.type
_entity.pdbx_description
1 polymer ?
#
loop_
_entity_poly.entity_id
_entity_poly.type
_entity_poly.pdbx_seq_one_letter_code
_entity_poly.pdbx_strand_id
1 'polypeptide(L)'
;NNSASLIAALAIIPAIFSLTGSSQEAIQALQAGNQGLSFIVIPQLFNKLPGAQILIAIFFLALFFAALSSLIAMLELATRMFMDFGLSRKRALPLVALLGAVMGIPSAYSMDFFNNQDWVWGMGLILSGSFFTFAVIKKGVAQFREKYLLVAHNDIQVGVWYNWVMKFLIPVEAACLLFWWFYRTWDATGWWHLTSIYSLGTCLWQWGGLILVLVLLNKQLYRLVTQER
;
A
#
# COMPACT_ATOMS: atom_id res chain seq x y z
N ASN A 1 -13.73 -5.85 0.61
CA ASN A 1 -12.86 -5.21 -0.39
C ASN A 1 -13.14 -5.76 -1.79
N ASN A 2 -12.82 -7.03 -2.06
CA ASN A 2 -12.92 -7.64 -3.41
C ASN A 2 -14.30 -7.47 -4.08
N SER A 3 -15.40 -7.70 -3.36
CA SER A 3 -16.75 -7.50 -3.93
C SER A 3 -17.01 -6.06 -4.33
N ALA A 4 -16.56 -5.08 -3.53
CA ALA A 4 -16.70 -3.67 -3.85
C ALA A 4 -15.85 -3.30 -5.08
N SER A 5 -14.63 -3.82 -5.19
CA SER A 5 -13.76 -3.63 -6.36
C SER A 5 -14.39 -4.21 -7.64
N LEU A 6 -15.00 -5.39 -7.56
CA LEU A 6 -15.69 -6.01 -8.70
C LEU A 6 -16.92 -5.20 -9.13
N ILE A 7 -17.73 -4.74 -8.17
CA ILE A 7 -18.89 -3.87 -8.47
C ILE A 7 -18.44 -2.56 -9.09
N ALA A 8 -17.38 -1.94 -8.56
CA ALA A 8 -16.82 -0.71 -9.12
C ALA A 8 -16.31 -0.93 -10.55
N ALA A 9 -15.60 -2.02 -10.82
CA ALA A 9 -15.12 -2.35 -12.17
C ALA A 9 -16.28 -2.57 -13.15
N LEU A 10 -17.32 -3.30 -12.74
CA LEU A 10 -18.52 -3.56 -13.53
C LEU A 10 -19.34 -2.28 -13.79
N ALA A 11 -19.25 -1.28 -12.90
CA ALA A 11 -19.91 0.01 -13.12
C ALA A 11 -19.09 0.95 -14.02
N ILE A 12 -17.78 1.05 -13.78
CA ILE A 12 -16.92 2.06 -14.41
C ILE A 12 -16.52 1.67 -15.83
N ILE A 13 -16.11 0.42 -16.06
CA ILE A 13 -15.57 -0.01 -17.37
C ILE A 13 -16.63 0.13 -18.47
N PRO A 14 -17.86 -0.41 -18.35
CA PRO A 14 -18.87 -0.26 -19.39
C PRO A 14 -19.29 1.19 -19.61
N ALA A 15 -19.34 1.99 -18.54
CA ALA A 15 -19.68 3.39 -18.64
C ALA A 15 -18.65 4.17 -19.46
N ILE A 16 -17.35 3.92 -19.26
CA ILE A 16 -16.27 4.50 -20.09
C ILE A 16 -16.50 4.15 -21.56
N PHE A 17 -16.65 2.86 -21.89
CA PHE A 17 -16.86 2.43 -23.29
C PHE A 17 -18.14 3.01 -23.91
N SER A 18 -19.20 3.18 -23.12
CA SER A 18 -20.47 3.75 -23.60
C SER A 18 -20.40 5.25 -23.86
N LEU A 19 -19.49 5.98 -23.21
CA LEU A 19 -19.47 7.44 -23.21
C LEU A 19 -18.29 8.04 -23.98
N THR A 20 -17.32 7.22 -24.40
CA THR A 20 -16.26 7.58 -25.35
C THR A 20 -16.70 7.37 -26.79
N GLY A 21 -16.19 8.18 -27.73
CA GLY A 21 -16.58 8.14 -29.14
C GLY A 21 -15.99 6.97 -29.93
N SER A 22 -14.95 6.32 -29.38
CA SER A 22 -14.32 5.14 -29.99
C SER A 22 -13.75 4.20 -28.94
N SER A 23 -13.60 2.92 -29.30
CA SER A 23 -12.93 1.92 -28.43
C SER A 23 -11.48 2.30 -28.10
N GLN A 24 -10.82 3.06 -28.97
CA GLN A 24 -9.43 3.47 -28.76
C GLN A 24 -9.32 4.57 -27.69
N GLU A 25 -10.27 5.50 -27.65
CA GLU A 25 -10.39 6.49 -26.56
C GLU A 25 -10.70 5.82 -25.22
N ALA A 26 -11.59 4.82 -25.20
CA ALA A 26 -11.90 4.05 -24.01
C ALA A 26 -10.66 3.37 -23.42
N ILE A 27 -9.85 2.73 -24.29
CA ILE A 27 -8.62 2.06 -23.87
C ILE A 27 -7.60 3.07 -23.33
N GLN A 28 -7.45 4.23 -23.98
CA GLN A 28 -6.56 5.29 -23.47
C GLN A 28 -7.00 5.80 -22.10
N ALA A 29 -8.30 6.01 -21.90
CA ALA A 29 -8.86 6.42 -20.61
C ALA A 29 -8.56 5.38 -19.51
N LEU A 30 -8.68 4.08 -19.83
CA LEU A 30 -8.34 2.99 -18.90
C LEU A 30 -6.84 2.90 -18.59
N GLN A 31 -5.98 3.40 -19.48
CA GLN A 31 -4.53 3.45 -19.28
C GLN A 31 -4.05 4.68 -18.50
N ALA A 32 -4.93 5.62 -18.14
CA ALA A 32 -4.59 6.85 -17.43
C ALA A 32 -4.14 6.63 -15.97
N GLY A 33 -4.09 5.38 -15.50
CA GLY A 33 -3.73 5.02 -14.13
C GLY A 33 -4.80 5.42 -13.11
N ASN A 34 -4.51 5.17 -11.84
CA ASN A 34 -5.43 5.45 -10.73
C ASN A 34 -5.81 6.93 -10.60
N GLN A 35 -4.83 7.83 -10.74
CA GLN A 35 -5.02 9.28 -10.64
C GLN A 35 -5.81 9.83 -11.82
N GLY A 36 -5.40 9.50 -13.05
CA GLY A 36 -6.10 9.94 -14.26
C GLY A 36 -7.52 9.42 -14.33
N LEU A 37 -7.76 8.15 -13.96
CA LEU A 37 -9.11 7.61 -13.90
C LEU A 37 -9.99 8.36 -12.90
N SER A 38 -9.50 8.59 -11.68
CA SER A 38 -10.31 9.16 -10.60
C SER A 38 -10.57 10.65 -10.76
N PHE A 39 -9.58 11.41 -11.23
CA PHE A 39 -9.63 12.88 -11.26
C PHE A 39 -9.86 13.47 -12.65
N ILE A 40 -9.74 12.69 -13.73
CA ILE A 40 -9.94 13.17 -15.10
C ILE A 40 -11.09 12.41 -15.77
N VAL A 41 -10.95 11.08 -15.89
CA VAL A 41 -11.89 10.26 -16.68
C VAL A 41 -13.28 10.22 -16.03
N ILE A 42 -13.38 9.88 -14.74
CA ILE A 42 -14.68 9.78 -14.05
C ILE A 42 -15.43 11.12 -14.02
N PRO A 43 -14.80 12.27 -13.71
CA PRO A 43 -15.49 13.57 -13.80
C PRO A 43 -15.97 13.90 -15.23
N GLN A 44 -15.15 13.63 -16.25
CA GLN A 44 -15.55 13.82 -17.65
C GLN A 44 -16.74 12.92 -18.02
N LEU A 45 -16.78 11.71 -17.48
CA LEU A 45 -17.87 10.75 -17.65
C LEU A 45 -19.18 11.30 -17.08
N PHE A 46 -19.15 11.79 -15.83
CA PHE A 46 -20.35 12.35 -15.19
C PHE A 46 -20.85 13.62 -15.86
N ASN A 47 -19.98 14.43 -16.47
CA ASN A 47 -20.39 15.60 -17.26
C ASN A 47 -21.23 15.25 -18.50
N LYS A 48 -21.28 13.99 -18.92
CA LYS A 48 -22.19 13.51 -19.98
C LYS A 48 -23.58 13.15 -19.46
N LEU A 49 -23.77 13.07 -18.14
CA LEU A 49 -25.02 12.69 -17.49
C LEU A 49 -25.79 13.91 -16.98
N PRO A 50 -27.13 13.86 -16.97
CA PRO A 50 -27.92 14.89 -16.29
C PRO A 50 -27.62 14.88 -14.78
N GLY A 51 -27.49 16.06 -14.17
CA GLY A 51 -27.16 16.17 -12.74
C GLY A 51 -25.68 15.92 -12.39
N ALA A 52 -24.77 16.02 -13.38
CA ALA A 52 -23.32 15.80 -13.25
C ALA A 52 -22.70 16.38 -11.97
N GLN A 53 -23.04 17.63 -11.61
CA GLN A 53 -22.47 18.32 -10.45
C GLN A 53 -22.73 17.57 -9.13
N ILE A 54 -23.95 17.03 -8.95
CA ILE A 54 -24.32 16.28 -7.76
C ILE A 54 -23.57 14.94 -7.72
N LEU A 55 -23.50 14.24 -8.86
CA LEU A 55 -22.79 12.96 -8.96
C LEU A 55 -21.30 13.10 -8.69
N ILE A 56 -20.67 14.14 -9.24
CA ILE A 56 -19.25 14.47 -8.99
C ILE A 56 -19.03 14.79 -7.51
N ALA A 57 -19.91 15.57 -6.88
CA ALA A 57 -19.81 15.90 -5.47
C ALA A 57 -19.92 14.65 -4.57
N ILE A 58 -20.91 13.78 -4.83
CA ILE A 58 -21.09 12.52 -4.11
C ILE A 58 -19.88 11.60 -4.31
N PHE A 59 -19.36 11.50 -5.52
CA PHE A 59 -18.19 10.68 -5.84
C PHE A 59 -16.96 11.12 -5.06
N PHE A 60 -16.63 12.42 -5.08
CA PHE A 60 -15.47 12.92 -4.34
C PHE A 60 -15.67 12.87 -2.83
N LEU A 61 -16.89 13.01 -2.33
CA LEU A 61 -17.20 12.80 -0.92
C LEU A 61 -16.99 11.33 -0.52
N ALA A 62 -17.43 10.39 -1.35
CA ALA A 62 -17.19 8.96 -1.15
C ALA A 62 -15.69 8.62 -1.21
N LEU A 63 -14.97 9.18 -2.18
CA LEU A 63 -13.51 9.02 -2.30
C LEU A 63 -12.78 9.57 -1.07
N PHE A 64 -13.21 10.71 -0.55
CA PHE A 64 -12.68 11.29 0.69
C PHE A 64 -12.90 10.37 1.89
N PHE A 65 -14.11 9.84 2.10
CA PHE A 65 -14.36 8.92 3.21
C PHE A 65 -13.60 7.60 3.07
N ALA A 66 -13.46 7.07 1.85
CA ALA A 66 -12.64 5.89 1.59
C ALA A 66 -11.18 6.13 1.97
N ALA A 67 -10.58 7.26 1.55
CA ALA A 67 -9.23 7.64 1.91
C ALA A 67 -9.07 7.90 3.43
N LEU A 68 -10.03 8.61 4.05
CA LEU A 68 -10.01 8.93 5.47
C LEU A 68 -10.03 7.66 6.34
N SER A 69 -10.86 6.67 6.00
CA SER A 69 -10.94 5.41 6.74
C SER A 69 -9.61 4.65 6.73
N SER A 70 -8.90 4.65 5.59
CA SER A 70 -7.59 4.02 5.45
C SER A 70 -6.51 4.79 6.22
N LEU A 71 -6.55 6.13 6.17
CA LEU A 71 -5.62 7.00 6.89
C LEU A 71 -5.72 6.79 8.41
N ILE A 72 -6.93 6.64 8.97
CA ILE A 72 -7.14 6.38 10.40
C ILE A 72 -6.41 5.08 10.82
N ALA A 73 -6.55 4.01 10.04
CA ALA A 73 -5.88 2.74 10.32
C ALA A 73 -4.35 2.87 10.27
N MET A 74 -3.81 3.60 9.28
CA MET A 74 -2.38 3.85 9.13
C MET A 74 -1.82 4.71 10.28
N LEU A 75 -2.53 5.76 10.69
CA LEU A 75 -2.14 6.60 11.83
C LEU A 75 -2.15 5.81 13.14
N GLU A 76 -3.14 4.94 13.35
CA GLU A 76 -3.20 4.09 14.54
C GLU A 76 -2.05 3.07 14.55
N LEU A 77 -1.73 2.45 13.41
CA LEU A 77 -0.59 1.54 13.30
C LEU A 77 0.73 2.24 13.65
N ALA A 78 0.99 3.42 13.07
CA ALA A 78 2.18 4.20 13.36
C ALA A 78 2.21 4.68 14.82
N THR A 79 1.08 5.14 15.36
CA THR A 79 0.95 5.55 16.77
C THR A 79 1.30 4.40 17.71
N ARG A 80 0.85 3.18 17.42
CA ARG A 80 1.19 1.99 18.20
C ARG A 80 2.68 1.68 18.18
N MET A 81 3.36 1.82 17.05
CA MET A 81 4.81 1.65 16.99
C MET A 81 5.55 2.62 17.91
N PHE A 82 5.14 3.89 17.96
CA PHE A 82 5.74 4.85 18.90
C PHE A 82 5.38 4.55 20.37
N MET A 83 4.19 4.01 20.63
CA MET A 83 3.82 3.55 21.97
C MET A 83 4.64 2.35 22.43
N ASP A 84 4.96 1.42 21.52
CA ASP A 84 5.84 0.28 21.80
C ASP A 84 7.29 0.72 22.11
N PHE A 85 7.65 1.96 21.78
CA PHE A 85 8.90 2.62 22.20
C PHE A 85 8.78 3.45 23.49
N GLY A 86 7.66 3.34 24.22
CA GLY A 86 7.45 3.98 25.52
C GLY A 86 6.75 5.34 25.50
N LEU A 87 6.33 5.84 24.33
CA LEU A 87 5.56 7.09 24.28
C LEU A 87 4.11 6.86 24.71
N SER A 88 3.58 7.74 25.56
CA SER A 88 2.15 7.72 25.85
C SER A 88 1.32 8.11 24.62
N ARG A 89 0.14 7.49 24.43
CA ARG A 89 -0.75 7.74 23.28
C ARG A 89 -1.02 9.24 23.04
N LYS A 90 -1.22 9.99 24.13
CA LYS A 90 -1.49 11.45 24.08
C LYS A 90 -0.34 12.24 23.43
N ARG A 91 0.88 11.71 23.46
CA ARG A 91 2.06 12.31 22.80
C ARG A 91 2.32 11.67 21.43
N ALA A 92 2.18 10.35 21.32
CA ALA A 92 2.45 9.61 20.10
C ALA A 92 1.51 10.00 18.94
N LEU A 93 0.21 10.12 19.19
CA LEU A 93 -0.78 10.44 18.15
C LEU A 93 -0.53 11.79 17.46
N PRO A 94 -0.44 12.93 18.16
CA PRO A 94 -0.19 14.22 17.51
C PRO A 94 1.19 14.28 16.85
N LEU A 95 2.19 13.58 17.41
CA LEU A 95 3.52 13.48 16.79
C LEU A 95 3.44 12.77 15.43
N VAL A 96 2.81 11.60 15.38
CA VAL A 96 2.64 10.83 14.14
C VAL A 96 1.82 11.61 13.11
N ALA A 97 0.75 12.28 13.54
CA ALA A 97 -0.07 13.11 12.65
C ALA A 97 0.74 14.27 12.06
N LEU A 98 1.54 14.97 12.90
CA LEU A 98 2.38 16.07 12.44
C LEU A 98 3.49 15.59 11.49
N LEU A 99 4.18 14.49 11.83
CA LEU A 99 5.20 13.90 10.98
C LEU A 99 4.61 13.46 9.64
N GLY A 100 3.47 12.78 9.65
CA GLY A 100 2.77 12.37 8.43
C GLY A 100 2.37 13.57 7.57
N ALA A 101 1.84 14.64 8.18
CA ALA A 101 1.49 15.86 7.45
C ALA A 101 2.72 16.54 6.83
N VAL A 102 3.80 16.72 7.59
CA VAL A 102 5.04 17.37 7.12
C VAL A 102 5.72 16.54 6.03
N MET A 103 5.86 15.22 6.24
CA MET A 103 6.46 14.32 5.25
C MET A 103 5.58 14.15 4.00
N GLY A 104 4.28 14.44 4.09
CA GLY A 104 3.36 14.46 2.96
C GLY A 104 3.42 15.73 2.09
N ILE A 105 4.04 16.82 2.56
CA ILE A 105 4.11 18.09 1.81
C ILE A 105 4.78 17.93 0.44
N PRO A 106 5.94 17.24 0.30
CA PRO A 106 6.58 17.10 -1.02
C PRO A 106 5.70 16.32 -2.00
N SER A 107 4.96 15.31 -1.53
CA SER A 107 3.99 14.56 -2.32
C SER A 107 2.79 15.42 -2.76
N ALA A 108 2.36 16.37 -1.93
CA ALA A 108 1.31 17.31 -2.31
C ALA A 108 1.79 18.38 -3.31
N TYR A 109 3.09 18.70 -3.29
CA TYR A 109 3.69 19.71 -4.16
C TYR A 109 4.12 19.17 -5.54
N SER A 110 4.62 17.94 -5.60
CA SER A 110 5.16 17.33 -6.82
C SER A 110 4.54 15.97 -7.08
N MET A 111 3.88 15.85 -8.23
CA MET A 111 3.31 14.57 -8.68
C MET A 111 4.41 13.53 -8.95
N ASP A 112 5.58 13.95 -9.43
CA ASP A 112 6.72 13.05 -9.65
C ASP A 112 7.24 12.47 -8.32
N PHE A 113 7.32 13.30 -7.27
CA PHE A 113 7.67 12.83 -5.94
C PHE A 113 6.61 11.87 -5.40
N PHE A 114 5.32 12.22 -5.51
CA PHE A 114 4.22 11.34 -5.10
C PHE A 114 4.30 9.98 -5.80
N ASN A 115 4.44 9.97 -7.12
CA ASN A 115 4.55 8.76 -7.94
C ASN A 115 5.76 7.91 -7.57
N ASN A 116 6.91 8.54 -7.29
CA ASN A 116 8.10 7.83 -6.84
C ASN A 116 7.87 7.16 -5.49
N GLN A 117 7.29 7.88 -4.52
CA GLN A 117 7.04 7.32 -3.18
C GLN A 117 5.98 6.22 -3.20
N ASP A 118 4.89 6.40 -3.96
CA ASP A 118 3.84 5.38 -4.15
C ASP A 118 4.44 4.11 -4.77
N TRP A 119 5.29 4.25 -5.78
CA TRP A 119 5.97 3.12 -6.42
C TRP A 119 6.95 2.40 -5.49
N VAL A 120 7.89 3.15 -4.90
CA VAL A 120 8.97 2.60 -4.06
C VAL A 120 8.40 1.89 -2.84
N TRP A 121 7.45 2.50 -2.14
CA TRP A 121 6.89 1.91 -0.93
C TRP A 121 5.78 0.90 -1.23
N GLY A 122 5.06 1.04 -2.35
CA GLY A 122 4.16 0.00 -2.84
C GLY A 122 4.89 -1.32 -3.09
N MET A 123 6.04 -1.27 -3.76
CA MET A 123 6.91 -2.44 -3.93
C MET A 123 7.55 -2.90 -2.61
N GLY A 124 7.85 -1.97 -1.71
CA GLY A 124 8.34 -2.26 -0.36
C GLY A 124 7.38 -3.07 0.49
N LEU A 125 6.06 -2.99 0.26
CA LEU A 125 5.07 -3.81 0.96
C LEU A 125 5.24 -5.31 0.65
N ILE A 126 5.62 -5.66 -0.58
CA ILE A 126 5.90 -7.05 -0.95
C ILE A 126 7.12 -7.57 -0.18
N LEU A 127 8.18 -6.76 -0.07
CA LEU A 127 9.36 -7.09 0.73
C LEU A 127 9.03 -7.23 2.23
N SER A 128 8.24 -6.32 2.79
CA SER A 128 7.78 -6.39 4.18
C SER A 128 6.99 -7.67 4.45
N GLY A 129 6.00 -7.98 3.59
CA GLY A 129 5.24 -9.23 3.68
C GLY A 129 6.10 -10.49 3.54
N SER A 130 7.14 -10.43 2.70
CA SER A 130 8.12 -11.51 2.54
C SER A 130 8.95 -11.72 3.80
N PHE A 131 9.45 -10.66 4.43
CA PHE A 131 10.18 -10.75 5.70
C PHE A 131 9.32 -11.27 6.84
N PHE A 132 8.07 -10.79 6.93
CA PHE A 132 7.10 -11.29 7.89
C PHE A 132 6.85 -12.80 7.69
N THR A 133 6.61 -13.22 6.45
CA THR A 133 6.37 -14.63 6.09
C THR A 133 7.58 -15.50 6.44
N PHE A 134 8.79 -15.04 6.10
CA PHE A 134 10.03 -15.70 6.47
C PHE A 134 10.19 -15.86 7.98
N ALA A 135 9.88 -14.81 8.76
CA ALA A 135 9.94 -14.87 10.22
C ALA A 135 8.93 -15.89 10.79
N VAL A 136 7.71 -15.94 10.25
CA VAL A 136 6.68 -16.92 10.65
C VAL A 136 7.12 -18.35 10.31
N ILE A 137 7.67 -18.59 9.12
CA ILE A 137 8.20 -19.91 8.73
C ILE A 137 9.32 -20.34 9.68
N LYS A 138 10.26 -19.44 9.98
CA LYS A 138 11.40 -19.72 10.87
C LYS A 138 10.98 -20.03 12.30
N LYS A 139 9.94 -19.35 12.80
CA LYS A 139 9.41 -19.56 14.16
C LYS A 139 8.42 -20.72 14.24
N GLY A 140 7.97 -21.26 13.12
CA GLY A 140 7.01 -22.36 13.04
C GLY A 140 5.59 -21.86 12.77
N VAL A 141 5.10 -22.13 11.57
CA VAL A 141 3.78 -21.67 11.10
C VAL A 141 2.62 -22.22 11.94
N ALA A 142 2.69 -23.50 12.33
CA ALA A 142 1.65 -24.11 13.15
C ALA A 142 1.53 -23.44 14.52
N GLN A 143 2.68 -23.17 15.17
CA GLN A 143 2.73 -22.46 16.44
C GLN A 143 2.19 -21.03 16.31
N PHE A 144 2.54 -20.33 15.22
CA PHE A 144 2.00 -19.00 14.95
C PHE A 144 0.47 -19.02 14.82
N ARG A 145 -0.05 -19.96 14.03
CA ARG A 145 -1.51 -20.12 13.83
C ARG A 145 -2.23 -20.43 15.14
N GLU A 146 -1.73 -21.37 15.93
CA GLU A 146 -2.38 -21.77 17.19
C GLU A 146 -2.33 -20.67 18.25
N LYS A 147 -1.21 -19.95 18.34
CA LYS A 147 -1.02 -18.91 19.35
C LYS A 147 -1.73 -17.60 19.03
N TYR A 148 -1.76 -17.19 17.76
CA TYR A 148 -2.21 -15.85 17.36
C TYR A 148 -3.48 -15.84 16.52
N LEU A 149 -3.84 -16.94 15.84
CA LEU A 149 -5.03 -17.00 14.96
C LEU A 149 -6.17 -17.82 15.56
N LEU A 150 -5.88 -18.85 16.36
CA LEU A 150 -6.88 -19.66 17.05
C LEU A 150 -7.17 -19.11 18.46
N VAL A 151 -7.62 -17.86 18.51
CA VAL A 151 -8.06 -17.22 19.76
C VAL A 151 -9.52 -17.58 20.04
N ALA A 152 -9.88 -17.80 21.30
CA ALA A 152 -11.18 -18.32 21.74
C ALA A 152 -12.42 -17.51 21.31
N HIS A 153 -12.25 -16.31 20.74
CA HIS A 153 -13.34 -15.43 20.31
C HIS A 153 -13.31 -15.11 18.81
N ASN A 154 -12.57 -15.89 18.00
CA ASN A 154 -12.62 -15.75 16.55
C ASN A 154 -13.82 -16.50 15.96
N ASP A 155 -14.63 -15.79 15.17
CA ASP A 155 -15.75 -16.38 14.41
C ASP A 155 -15.27 -17.40 13.36
N ILE A 156 -14.03 -17.25 12.88
CA ILE A 156 -13.42 -18.13 11.88
C ILE A 156 -12.18 -18.78 12.48
N GLN A 157 -12.21 -20.11 12.58
CA GLN A 157 -11.06 -20.90 13.00
C GLN A 157 -10.20 -21.26 11.78
N VAL A 158 -8.94 -20.85 11.82
CA VAL A 158 -8.00 -21.06 10.71
C VAL A 158 -7.51 -22.51 10.67
N GLY A 159 -7.88 -23.23 9.61
CA GLY A 159 -7.53 -24.63 9.41
C GLY A 159 -6.06 -24.90 9.08
N VAL A 160 -5.69 -26.17 8.90
CA VAL A 160 -4.30 -26.60 8.61
C VAL A 160 -3.83 -26.14 7.23
N TRP A 161 -4.76 -25.87 6.31
CA TRP A 161 -4.47 -25.31 4.99
C TRP A 161 -3.65 -24.01 5.07
N TYR A 162 -3.82 -23.21 6.14
CA TYR A 162 -3.04 -21.99 6.35
C TYR A 162 -1.55 -22.28 6.47
N ASN A 163 -1.17 -23.41 7.07
CA ASN A 163 0.23 -23.80 7.19
C ASN A 163 0.85 -24.03 5.81
N TRP A 164 0.09 -24.64 4.90
CA TRP A 164 0.53 -24.87 3.54
C TRP A 164 0.62 -23.55 2.75
N VAL A 165 -0.38 -22.67 2.88
CA VAL A 165 -0.39 -21.35 2.23
C VAL A 165 0.81 -20.51 2.66
N MET A 166 1.05 -20.38 3.96
CA MET A 166 2.17 -19.59 4.48
C MET A 166 3.53 -20.20 4.17
N LYS A 167 3.65 -21.53 4.11
CA LYS A 167 4.92 -22.21 3.88
C LYS A 167 5.31 -22.27 2.39
N PHE A 168 4.33 -22.34 1.50
CA PHE A 168 4.56 -22.58 0.07
C PHE A 168 3.94 -21.51 -0.82
N LEU A 169 2.63 -21.28 -0.73
CA LEU A 169 1.93 -20.38 -1.65
C LEU A 169 2.45 -18.93 -1.56
N ILE A 170 2.46 -18.34 -0.36
CA ILE A 170 2.86 -16.94 -0.16
C ILE A 170 4.34 -16.72 -0.53
N PRO A 171 5.30 -17.58 -0.13
CA PRO A 171 6.68 -17.43 -0.58
C PRO A 171 6.85 -17.54 -2.10
N VAL A 172 6.14 -18.46 -2.76
CA VAL A 172 6.19 -18.61 -4.21
C VAL A 172 5.60 -17.38 -4.90
N GLU A 173 4.45 -16.89 -4.44
CA GLU A 173 3.83 -15.69 -4.98
C GLU A 173 4.74 -14.46 -4.83
N ALA A 174 5.31 -14.26 -3.63
CA ALA A 174 6.25 -13.18 -3.38
C ALA A 174 7.49 -13.28 -4.29
N ALA A 175 8.08 -14.48 -4.42
CA ALA A 175 9.22 -14.71 -5.29
C ALA A 175 8.89 -14.43 -6.77
N CYS A 176 7.74 -14.90 -7.26
CA CYS A 176 7.27 -14.66 -8.61
C CYS A 176 7.04 -13.17 -8.89
N LEU A 177 6.35 -12.47 -7.98
CA LEU A 177 6.07 -11.04 -8.14
C LEU A 177 7.34 -10.20 -8.10
N LEU A 178 8.25 -10.49 -7.16
CA LEU A 178 9.54 -9.81 -7.09
C LEU A 178 10.37 -10.11 -8.34
N PHE A 179 10.51 -11.37 -8.75
CA PHE A 179 11.25 -11.74 -9.95
C PHE A 179 10.69 -11.05 -11.19
N TRP A 180 9.38 -11.09 -11.39
CA TRP A 180 8.71 -10.46 -12.53
C TRP A 180 8.94 -8.95 -12.55
N TRP A 181 8.79 -8.29 -11.40
CA TRP A 181 9.03 -6.86 -11.26
C TRP A 181 10.50 -6.49 -11.52
N PHE A 182 11.45 -7.23 -10.94
CA PHE A 182 12.89 -7.05 -11.18
C PHE A 182 13.23 -7.22 -12.65
N TYR A 183 12.71 -8.26 -13.31
CA TYR A 183 12.93 -8.50 -14.73
C TYR A 183 12.44 -7.33 -15.59
N ARG A 184 11.22 -6.85 -15.32
CA ARG A 184 10.61 -5.71 -16.03
C ARG A 184 11.38 -4.40 -15.85
N THR A 185 11.87 -4.14 -14.65
CA THR A 185 12.54 -2.88 -14.31
C THR A 185 14.01 -2.88 -14.69
N TRP A 186 14.67 -4.04 -14.69
CA TRP A 186 16.06 -4.20 -15.12
C TRP A 186 16.24 -4.01 -16.63
N ASP A 187 15.28 -4.49 -17.42
CA ASP A 187 15.30 -4.36 -18.88
C ASP A 187 15.05 -2.90 -19.34
N ALA A 188 14.53 -2.05 -18.45
CA ALA A 188 14.32 -0.64 -18.74
C ALA A 188 15.66 0.13 -18.83
N THR A 189 15.78 0.98 -19.84
CA THR A 189 16.94 1.87 -20.00
C THR A 189 17.08 2.79 -18.79
N GLY A 190 18.25 2.79 -18.15
CA GLY A 190 18.49 3.65 -16.99
C GLY A 190 17.94 3.12 -15.66
N TRP A 191 17.76 1.80 -15.54
CA TRP A 191 17.28 1.15 -14.30
C TRP A 191 18.10 1.51 -13.06
N TRP A 192 19.38 1.88 -13.20
CA TRP A 192 20.30 2.22 -12.10
C TRP A 192 20.16 3.65 -11.58
N HIS A 193 19.42 4.54 -12.26
CA HIS A 193 19.29 5.94 -11.82
C HIS A 193 18.59 6.01 -10.45
N LEU A 194 19.21 6.71 -9.50
CA LEU A 194 18.74 6.75 -8.10
C LEU A 194 17.58 7.73 -7.88
N THR A 195 17.35 8.64 -8.81
CA THR A 195 16.38 9.75 -8.69
C THR A 195 15.26 9.69 -9.73
N SER A 196 15.25 8.67 -10.60
CA SER A 196 14.15 8.49 -11.54
C SER A 196 12.90 7.97 -10.83
N ILE A 197 11.74 8.36 -11.36
CA ILE A 197 10.44 8.10 -10.72
C ILE A 197 10.18 6.59 -10.59
N TYR A 198 10.37 5.85 -11.69
CA TYR A 198 10.06 4.42 -11.80
C TYR A 198 11.30 3.60 -12.18
N SER A 199 12.29 3.53 -11.29
CA SER A 199 13.47 2.70 -11.52
C SER A 199 13.74 1.73 -10.39
N LEU A 200 14.56 0.72 -10.69
CA LEU A 200 15.07 -0.17 -9.66
C LEU A 200 16.05 0.56 -8.73
N GLY A 201 16.86 1.47 -9.28
CA GLY A 201 17.87 2.25 -8.57
C GLY A 201 17.28 3.10 -7.44
N THR A 202 16.16 3.79 -7.68
CA THR A 202 15.47 4.56 -6.63
C THR A 202 14.97 3.66 -5.49
N CYS A 203 14.44 2.47 -5.82
CA CYS A 203 13.97 1.52 -4.81
C CYS A 203 15.13 1.02 -3.94
N LEU A 204 16.20 0.53 -4.57
CA LEU A 204 17.38 0.02 -3.85
C LEU A 204 18.05 1.10 -3.00
N TRP A 205 18.10 2.33 -3.50
CA TRP A 205 18.64 3.47 -2.75
C TRP A 205 17.83 3.77 -1.49
N GLN A 206 16.51 3.92 -1.62
CA GLN A 206 15.64 4.28 -0.50
C GLN A 206 15.51 3.14 0.51
N TRP A 207 15.34 1.90 0.05
CA TRP A 207 15.30 0.73 0.92
C TRP A 207 16.65 0.47 1.59
N GLY A 208 17.75 0.59 0.85
CA GLY A 208 19.11 0.44 1.39
C GLY A 208 19.39 1.49 2.47
N GLY A 209 18.99 2.74 2.24
CA GLY A 209 19.05 3.81 3.24
C GLY A 209 18.24 3.47 4.50
N LEU A 210 16.99 3.02 4.35
CA LEU A 210 16.16 2.62 5.49
C LEU A 210 16.76 1.44 6.26
N ILE A 211 17.20 0.39 5.57
CA ILE A 211 17.80 -0.80 6.18
C ILE A 211 19.07 -0.40 6.94
N LEU A 212 19.91 0.45 6.36
CA LEU A 212 21.12 0.94 7.03
C LEU A 212 20.77 1.67 8.34
N VAL A 213 19.80 2.58 8.30
CA VAL A 213 19.32 3.28 9.51
C VAL A 213 18.80 2.28 10.56
N LEU A 214 17.99 1.31 10.16
CA LEU A 214 17.46 0.28 11.07
C LEU A 214 18.58 -0.57 11.68
N VAL A 215 19.59 -0.95 10.90
CA VAL A 215 20.74 -1.72 11.38
C VAL A 215 21.58 -0.91 12.36
N LEU A 216 21.84 0.37 12.07
CA LEU A 216 22.58 1.27 12.96
C LEU A 216 21.84 1.50 14.28
N LEU A 217 20.52 1.66 14.24
CA LEU A 217 19.68 1.89 15.42
C LEU A 217 19.27 0.59 16.13
N ASN A 218 19.56 -0.59 15.58
CA ASN A 218 19.05 -1.87 16.08
C ASN A 218 19.34 -2.09 17.58
N LYS A 219 20.55 -1.77 18.05
CA LYS A 219 20.90 -1.93 19.48
C LYS A 219 20.09 -0.99 20.38
N GLN A 220 19.79 0.22 19.92
CA GLN A 220 18.99 1.18 20.67
C GLN A 220 17.51 0.79 20.67
N LEU A 221 16.98 0.42 19.50
CA LEU A 221 15.60 -0.05 19.35
C LEU A 221 15.35 -1.30 20.20
N TYR A 222 16.26 -2.27 20.18
CA TYR A 222 16.15 -3.47 21.00
C TYR A 222 16.06 -3.14 22.49
N ARG A 223 16.93 -2.25 22.99
CA ARG A 223 16.91 -1.82 24.39
C ARG A 223 15.59 -1.14 24.75
N LEU A 224 15.12 -0.20 23.94
CA LEU A 224 13.87 0.52 24.19
C LEU A 224 12.66 -0.43 24.27
N VAL A 225 12.57 -1.40 23.36
CA VAL A 225 11.42 -2.33 23.30
C VAL A 225 11.47 -3.42 24.38
N THR A 226 12.68 -3.81 24.83
CA THR A 226 12.83 -4.92 25.80
C THR A 226 13.03 -4.48 27.24
N GLN A 227 13.50 -3.26 27.50
CA GLN A 227 13.71 -2.76 28.87
C GLN A 227 12.43 -2.24 29.53
N GLU A 228 11.35 -1.99 28.77
CA GLU A 228 10.03 -1.63 29.31
C GLU A 228 9.09 -2.85 29.53
N ARG A 229 9.61 -4.08 29.52
CA ARG A 229 8.85 -5.30 29.88
C ARG A 229 9.36 -5.97 31.15
#